data_AF-A0A952VM64-F1
#
_entry.id   AF-A0A952VM64-F1
#
_cell.length_a   1.000
_cell.length_b   1.000
_cell.length_c   1.000
_cell.angle_alpha   90.00
_cell.angle_beta   90.00
_cell.angle_gamma   90.00
#
_symmetry.space_group_name_H-M   'P 1'
#
loop_
_entity.id
_entity.type
_entity.pdbx_description
1 polymer ?
#
loop_
_entity_poly.entity_id
_entity_poly.type
_entity_poly.pdbx_seq_one_letter_code
_entity_poly.pdbx_strand_id
1 'polypeptide(L)' 'MRHAYFIGADEPYEKLKRALRAQIDEAAWSSINCTKSRPFPKPKTGKIAIKVINHYGDEVLKMFEI' A
#
# COMPACT_ATOMS: atom_id res chain seq x y z
N MET A 1 14.57 -6.38 0.60
CA MET A 1 13.48 -5.36 0.52
C MET A 1 12.64 -5.48 1.79
N ARG A 2 12.30 -4.39 2.49
CA ARG A 2 11.44 -4.43 3.70
C ARG A 2 10.03 -4.01 3.28
N HIS A 3 9.07 -4.93 3.41
CA HIS A 3 7.67 -4.68 3.09
C HIS A 3 6.90 -4.53 4.40
N ALA A 4 5.99 -3.56 4.46
CA ALA A 4 5.07 -3.40 5.58
C ALA A 4 3.65 -3.41 5.02
N TYR A 5 2.83 -4.33 5.54
CA TYR A 5 1.44 -4.49 5.14
C TYR A 5 0.56 -3.90 6.24
N PHE A 6 -0.29 -2.94 5.90
CA PHE A 6 -0.99 -2.09 6.88
C PHE A 6 -2.48 -2.41 7.02
N ILE A 7 -2.96 -3.48 6.38
CA ILE A 7 -4.37 -3.82 6.28
C ILE A 7 -4.64 -5.09 7.09
N GLY A 8 -5.25 -4.96 8.28
CA GLY A 8 -5.56 -6.07 9.18
C GLY A 8 -5.18 -5.81 10.64
N ALA A 9 -5.79 -6.57 11.56
CA ALA A 9 -5.70 -6.43 13.02
C ALA A 9 -4.24 -6.36 13.57
N ASP A 10 -4.09 -5.81 14.79
CA ASP A 10 -2.85 -5.49 15.52
C ASP A 10 -2.18 -4.12 15.24
N GLU A 11 -2.90 -3.01 15.41
CA GLU A 11 -2.29 -1.68 15.64
C GLU A 11 -1.13 -1.31 14.67
N PRO A 12 -1.39 -1.26 13.35
CA PRO A 12 -0.33 -1.14 12.34
C PRO A 12 0.49 0.16 12.45
N TYR A 13 -0.10 1.22 13.02
CA TYR A 13 0.59 2.48 13.33
C TYR A 13 1.72 2.29 14.36
N GLU A 14 1.42 1.63 15.48
CA GLU A 14 2.39 1.41 16.55
C GLU A 14 3.50 0.45 16.13
N LYS A 15 3.16 -0.59 15.35
CA LYS A 15 4.17 -1.48 14.75
C LYS A 15 5.12 -0.72 13.82
N LEU A 16 4.59 0.16 12.97
CA LEU A 16 5.42 0.97 12.06
C LEU A 16 6.33 1.93 12.83
N LYS A 17 5.79 2.63 13.83
CA LYS A 17 6.54 3.56 14.70
C LYS A 17 7.71 2.86 15.38
N ARG A 18 7.46 1.67 15.95
CA ARG A 18 8.49 0.83 16.59
C ARG A 18 9.54 0.34 15.59
N ALA A 19 9.11 -0.11 14.41
CA ALA A 19 10.02 -0.62 13.37
C ALA A 19 10.95 0.48 12.80
N LEU A 20 10.44 1.70 12.62
CA LEU A 20 11.20 2.83 12.10
C LEU A 20 11.99 3.57 13.19
N ARG A 21 11.66 3.37 14.47
CA ARG A 21 12.21 4.13 15.61
C ARG A 21 12.07 5.65 15.44
N ALA A 22 10.97 6.08 14.84
CA ALA A 22 10.70 7.48 14.51
C ALA A 22 9.26 7.83 14.88
N GLN A 23 9.01 9.11 15.17
CA GLN A 23 7.64 9.62 15.19
C GLN A 23 7.08 9.62 13.77
N ILE A 24 5.81 9.26 13.66
CA ILE A 24 5.10 9.25 12.38
C ILE A 24 4.12 10.41 12.44
N ASP A 25 4.14 11.23 11.39
CA ASP A 25 3.14 12.28 11.23
C ASP A 25 1.76 11.64 11.00
N GLU A 26 0.78 12.01 11.82
CA GLU A 26 -0.56 11.42 11.76
C GLU A 26 -1.27 11.72 10.44
N ALA A 27 -1.07 12.90 9.86
CA ALA A 27 -1.67 13.25 8.58
C ALA A 27 -1.06 12.41 7.43
N ALA A 28 0.26 12.19 7.46
CA ALA A 28 0.94 11.30 6.55
C ALA A 28 0.43 9.86 6.69
N TRP A 29 0.27 9.38 7.93
CA TRP A 29 -0.28 8.06 8.23
C TRP A 29 -1.71 7.89 7.68
N SER A 30 -2.61 8.83 7.97
CA SER A 30 -3.97 8.82 7.44
C SER A 30 -4.02 8.84 5.91
N SER A 31 -3.04 9.49 5.27
CA SER A 31 -2.96 9.51 3.79
C SER A 31 -2.55 8.18 3.17
N ILE A 32 -1.77 7.35 3.88
CA ILE A 32 -1.27 6.06 3.36
C ILE A 32 -2.12 4.87 3.82
N ASN A 33 -2.76 4.98 4.99
CA ASN A 33 -3.68 3.98 5.52
C ASN A 33 -5.12 4.26 5.06
N CYS A 34 -5.34 4.27 3.74
CA CYS A 34 -6.63 4.58 3.12
C CYS A 34 -6.96 3.62 1.98
N THR A 35 -8.24 3.40 1.71
CA THR A 35 -8.74 2.63 0.56
C THR A 35 -8.80 3.44 -0.74
N LYS A 36 -8.51 4.75 -0.67
CA LYS A 36 -8.45 5.63 -1.84
C LYS A 36 -7.02 5.76 -2.33
N SER A 37 -6.79 5.41 -3.59
CA SER A 37 -5.49 5.60 -4.24
C SER A 37 -5.23 7.07 -4.59
N ARG A 38 -3.96 7.43 -4.73
CA ARG A 38 -3.56 8.72 -5.27
C ARG A 38 -3.78 8.74 -6.80
N PRO A 39 -4.24 9.85 -7.38
CA PRO A 39 -4.37 9.96 -8.83
C PRO A 39 -3.00 9.81 -9.51
N PHE A 40 -2.99 9.18 -10.68
CA PHE A 40 -1.79 9.03 -11.50
C PHE A 40 -2.14 9.24 -12.98
N PRO A 41 -1.19 9.72 -13.81
CA PRO A 41 -1.45 9.93 -15.23
C PRO A 41 -1.78 8.64 -15.97
N LYS A 42 -2.63 8.71 -16.99
CA LYS A 42 -2.90 7.56 -17.86
C LYS A 42 -1.58 7.11 -18.53
N PRO A 43 -1.23 5.81 -18.47
CA PRO A 43 0.00 5.31 -19.08
C PRO A 43 -0.09 5.36 -20.60
N LYS A 44 1.02 5.72 -21.25
CA LYS A 44 1.14 5.83 -22.72
C LYS A 44 0.86 4.53 -23.46
N THR A 45 1.05 3.39 -22.79
CA THR A 45 0.83 2.05 -23.34
C THR A 45 -0.65 1.68 -23.43
N GLY A 46 -1.55 2.43 -22.79
CA GLY A 46 -2.96 2.05 -22.67
C GLY A 46 -3.19 0.79 -21.82
N LYS A 47 -2.23 0.43 -20.96
CA LYS A 47 -2.31 -0.77 -20.11
C LYS A 47 -1.96 -0.48 -18.66
N ILE A 48 -2.67 -1.10 -17.72
CA ILE A 48 -2.39 -1.08 -16.28
C ILE A 48 -2.15 -2.49 -15.78
N ALA A 49 -1.09 -2.68 -14.99
CA ALA A 49 -0.89 -3.87 -14.18
C ALA A 49 -1.52 -3.67 -12.80
N ILE A 50 -2.42 -4.57 -12.40
CA ILE A 50 -2.96 -4.61 -11.04
C ILE A 50 -2.33 -5.81 -10.34
N LYS A 51 -1.61 -5.56 -9.26
CA LYS A 51 -1.03 -6.58 -8.39
C LYS A 51 -1.76 -6.56 -7.06
N VAL A 52 -2.34 -7.69 -6.68
CA VAL A 52 -3.04 -7.90 -5.41
C VAL A 52 -2.22 -8.87 -4.58
N ILE A 53 -1.98 -8.53 -3.32
CA ILE A 53 -1.23 -9.35 -2.37
C ILE A 53 -2.10 -9.50 -1.12
N ASN A 54 -2.31 -10.74 -0.67
CA ASN A 54 -3.04 -11.00 0.57
C ASN A 54 -2.08 -11.02 1.78
N HIS A 55 -2.63 -11.20 2.99
CA HIS A 55 -1.86 -11.25 4.23
C HIS A 55 -1.02 -12.54 4.42
N TYR A 56 -1.27 -13.59 3.63
CA TYR A 56 -0.41 -14.78 3.58
C TYR A 56 0.81 -14.60 2.66
N GLY A 57 0.83 -13.51 1.88
CA GLY A 57 1.86 -13.25 0.88
C GLY A 57 1.56 -13.84 -0.49
N ASP A 58 0.36 -14.39 -0.71
CA ASP A 58 -0.05 -14.82 -2.04
C ASP A 58 -0.24 -13.60 -2.94
N GLU A 59 0.29 -13.68 -4.16
CA GLU A 59 0.23 -12.60 -5.13
C GLU A 59 -0.54 -13.02 -6.37
N VAL A 60 -1.42 -12.14 -6.85
CA VAL A 60 -2.07 -12.24 -8.16
C VAL A 60 -1.77 -10.97 -8.94
N LEU A 61 -1.34 -11.12 -10.20
CA LEU A 61 -1.12 -10.00 -11.11
C LEU A 61 -2.00 -10.16 -12.35
N LYS A 62 -2.66 -9.08 -12.75
CA LYS A 62 -3.44 -9.04 -14.00
C LYS A 62 -3.23 -7.73 -14.74
N MET A 63 -3.10 -7.83 -16.06
CA MET A 63 -3.04 -6.68 -16.96
C MET A 63 -4.45 -6.31 -17.43
N PHE A 64 -4.72 -5.00 -17.50
CA PHE A 64 -5.94 -4.40 -18.02
C PHE A 64 -5.61 -3.38 -19.09
N GLU A 65 -6.47 -3.24 -20.08
CA GLU A 65 -6.40 -2.19 -21.10
C GLU A 65 -7.36 -1.05 -20.72
N ILE A 66 -6.98 0.20 -21.02
CA ILE A 66 -7.65 1.44 -20.55
C ILE A 66 -7.78 2.48 -21.65
#